data_AF-A0A7V5FH66-F1
#
_entry.id   AF-A0A7V5FH66-F1
#
_cell.length_a   1.000
_cell.length_b   1.000
_cell.length_c   1.000
_cell.angle_alpha   90.00
_cell.angle_beta   90.00
_cell.angle_gamma   90.00
#
_symmetry.space_group_name_H-M   'P 1'
#
loop_
_entity.id
_entity.type
_entity.pdbx_description
1 polymer ?
#
loop_
_entity_poly.entity_id
_entity_poly.type
_entity_poly.pdbx_seq_one_letter_code
_entity_poly.pdbx_strand_id
1 'polypeptide(L)'
;MRNRPRSRLLEVGNGPRRGSFFGEPIEMIILRYVRGKAHGTRTDIARHCNLSKASVTEAVQRLVEKGLLVEAGHLTASRNGGRRRVKLQFNPRSAYVIGIEIQMSLATIALADLNANIVDKQEIKFAKGSLPDTVLSLITNGVSQILKSNSLSVDKLVGIGIGLPGIVDYSSGVLTVADTL
;
A
#
# COMPACT_ATOMS: atom_id res chain seq x y z
N MET A 1 5.33 24.89 54.66
CA MET A 1 6.62 24.62 53.97
C MET A 1 6.42 23.49 52.99
N ARG A 2 6.71 23.77 51.70
CA ARG A 2 6.48 22.90 50.54
C ARG A 2 7.44 21.72 50.52
N ASN A 3 6.97 20.52 50.17
CA ASN A 3 7.80 19.56 49.45
C ASN A 3 6.92 18.65 48.56
N ARG A 4 6.90 18.92 47.26
CA ARG A 4 6.37 18.03 46.21
C ARG A 4 7.55 17.24 45.63
N PRO A 5 7.53 15.91 45.54
CA PRO A 5 8.47 15.20 44.70
C PRO A 5 8.08 15.35 43.23
N ARG A 6 9.09 15.60 42.40
CA ARG A 6 9.03 15.92 40.98
C ARG A 6 8.43 14.77 40.16
N SER A 7 7.50 15.13 39.30
CA SER A 7 7.00 14.38 38.16
C SER A 7 8.14 13.80 37.32
N ARG A 8 8.27 12.48 37.29
CA ARG A 8 9.10 11.77 36.31
C ARG A 8 8.30 11.68 35.02
N LEU A 9 8.64 12.54 34.05
CA LEU A 9 8.16 12.42 32.68
C LEU A 9 8.47 11.00 32.19
N LEU A 10 7.41 10.27 31.83
CA LEU A 10 7.50 9.12 30.95
C LEU A 10 7.94 9.65 29.58
N GLU A 11 9.22 9.52 29.24
CA GLU A 11 9.62 9.59 27.84
C GLU A 11 8.97 8.41 27.13
N VAL A 12 7.88 8.72 26.42
CA VAL A 12 7.22 7.81 25.50
C VAL A 12 8.21 7.56 24.35
N GLY A 13 8.98 6.48 24.47
CA GLY A 13 9.86 6.00 23.41
C GLY A 13 9.05 5.54 22.21
N ASN A 14 8.70 6.46 21.33
CA ASN A 14 8.05 6.18 20.04
C ASN A 14 9.11 5.82 18.99
N GLY A 15 9.85 4.74 19.25
CA GLY A 15 10.75 4.10 18.29
C GLY A 15 10.07 2.87 17.67
N PRO A 16 10.27 2.60 16.36
CA PRO A 16 9.75 1.37 15.77
C PRO A 16 10.32 0.16 16.51
N ARG A 17 9.43 -0.75 16.95
CA ARG A 17 9.80 -2.00 17.64
C ARG A 17 10.84 -2.74 16.79
N ARG A 18 11.99 -3.08 17.40
CA ARG A 18 13.06 -3.86 16.78
C ARG A 18 12.53 -5.25 16.42
N GLY A 19 12.04 -5.42 15.19
CA GLY A 19 11.69 -6.71 14.62
C GLY A 19 12.95 -7.42 14.15
N SER A 20 13.15 -8.67 14.57
CA SER A 20 14.17 -9.55 14.03
C SER A 20 13.73 -10.04 12.64
N PHE A 21 14.31 -9.47 11.58
CA PHE A 21 13.94 -9.71 10.18
C PHE A 21 14.47 -11.04 9.59
N PHE A 22 14.58 -12.11 10.39
CA PHE A 22 15.13 -13.38 9.91
C PHE A 22 14.27 -13.94 8.76
N GLY A 23 14.86 -14.04 7.57
CA GLY A 23 14.22 -14.59 6.36
C GLY A 23 13.39 -13.62 5.54
N GLU A 24 13.20 -12.36 5.97
CA GLU A 24 12.49 -11.37 5.13
C GLU A 24 13.37 -10.88 3.97
N PRO A 25 12.84 -10.77 2.74
CA PRO A 25 13.54 -10.14 1.62
C PRO A 25 13.95 -8.71 1.98
N ILE A 26 15.20 -8.33 1.66
CA ILE A 26 15.77 -7.01 1.99
C ILE A 26 14.88 -5.88 1.42
N GLU A 27 14.34 -6.06 0.23
CA GLU A 27 13.41 -5.13 -0.42
C GLU A 27 12.18 -4.83 0.46
N MET A 28 11.63 -5.85 1.11
CA MET A 28 10.45 -5.71 1.97
C MET A 28 10.77 -4.88 3.21
N ILE A 29 11.93 -5.13 3.83
CA ILE A 29 12.43 -4.36 4.97
C ILE A 29 12.56 -2.88 4.58
N ILE A 30 13.17 -2.62 3.43
CA ILE A 30 13.38 -1.25 2.92
C ILE A 30 12.05 -0.56 2.61
N LEU A 31 11.13 -1.23 1.91
CA LEU A 31 9.82 -0.68 1.57
C LEU A 31 9.03 -0.30 2.84
N ARG A 32 8.99 -1.18 3.84
CA ARG A 32 8.33 -0.88 5.12
C ARG A 32 8.96 0.34 5.81
N TYR A 33 10.28 0.43 5.83
CA TYR A 33 11.00 1.56 6.42
C TYR A 33 10.67 2.88 5.70
N VAL A 34 10.76 2.91 4.37
CA VAL A 34 10.51 4.14 3.59
C VAL A 34 9.05 4.56 3.67
N ARG A 35 8.10 3.61 3.59
CA ARG A 35 6.67 3.89 3.71
C ARG A 35 6.31 4.50 5.08
N GLY A 36 6.93 4.03 6.17
CA GLY A 36 6.66 4.51 7.53
C GLY A 36 7.27 5.87 7.89
N LYS A 37 8.28 6.36 7.16
CA LYS A 37 9.02 7.60 7.48
C LYS A 37 8.81 8.75 6.49
N ALA A 38 7.92 8.59 5.52
CA ALA A 38 7.68 9.51 4.37
C ALA A 38 8.90 9.70 3.44
N HIS A 39 10.13 9.62 3.94
CA HIS A 39 11.37 9.66 3.16
C HIS A 39 12.55 9.05 3.94
N GLY A 40 13.56 8.58 3.22
CA GLY A 40 14.83 8.13 3.82
C GLY A 40 15.99 8.15 2.82
N THR A 41 17.23 8.28 3.29
CA THR A 41 18.42 8.12 2.43
C THR A 41 18.94 6.68 2.53
N ARG A 42 19.69 6.20 1.53
CA ARG A 42 20.36 4.88 1.58
C ARG A 42 21.19 4.69 2.86
N THR A 43 21.82 5.76 3.36
CA THR A 43 22.57 5.74 4.62
C THR A 43 21.68 5.56 5.83
N ASP A 44 20.51 6.22 5.84
CA ASP A 44 19.56 6.09 6.96
C ASP A 44 18.94 4.70 6.96
N ILE A 45 18.60 4.16 5.80
CA ILE A 45 18.08 2.80 5.64
C ILE A 45 19.11 1.79 6.17
N ALA A 46 20.37 1.86 5.72
CA ALA A 46 21.43 0.95 6.18
C ALA A 46 21.59 0.99 7.71
N ARG A 47 21.61 2.20 8.30
CA ARG A 47 21.75 2.38 9.75
C ARG A 47 20.56 1.86 10.54
N HIS A 48 19.34 2.19 10.14
CA HIS A 48 18.14 1.87 10.91
C HIS A 48 17.66 0.42 10.70
N CYS A 49 17.90 -0.15 9.53
CA CYS A 49 17.53 -1.53 9.21
C CYS A 49 18.64 -2.53 9.53
N ASN A 50 19.80 -2.08 10.02
CA ASN A 50 20.98 -2.90 10.29
C ASN A 50 21.44 -3.72 9.07
N LEU A 51 21.50 -3.07 7.91
CA LEU A 51 21.87 -3.68 6.63
C LEU A 51 23.19 -3.11 6.13
N SER A 52 23.94 -3.92 5.36
CA SER A 52 25.15 -3.43 4.70
C SER A 52 24.80 -2.34 3.67
N LYS A 53 25.71 -1.37 3.47
CA LYS A 53 25.52 -0.31 2.45
C LYS A 53 25.41 -0.89 1.04
N ALA A 54 26.14 -1.97 0.75
CA ALA A 54 26.11 -2.65 -0.54
C ALA A 54 24.73 -3.25 -0.80
N SER A 55 24.21 -4.05 0.14
CA SER A 55 22.89 -4.68 0.04
C SER A 55 21.76 -3.66 -0.08
N VAL A 56 21.82 -2.55 0.65
CA VAL A 56 20.84 -1.46 0.52
C VAL A 56 20.90 -0.82 -0.86
N THR A 57 22.09 -0.59 -1.40
CA THR A 57 22.24 0.04 -2.72
C THR A 57 21.63 -0.83 -3.81
N GLU A 58 21.95 -2.13 -3.78
CA GLU A 58 21.46 -3.13 -4.73
C GLU A 58 19.93 -3.29 -4.65
N ALA A 59 19.39 -3.45 -3.44
CA ALA A 59 17.95 -3.61 -3.23
C ALA A 59 17.16 -2.33 -3.58
N VAL A 60 17.68 -1.14 -3.22
CA VAL A 60 17.06 0.13 -3.62
C VAL A 60 17.06 0.29 -5.13
N GLN A 61 18.15 -0.07 -5.81
CA GLN A 61 18.19 0.01 -7.26
C GLN A 61 17.08 -0.83 -7.90
N ARG A 62 16.93 -2.10 -7.48
CA ARG A 62 15.82 -2.96 -7.95
C ARG A 62 14.44 -2.37 -7.66
N LEU A 63 14.26 -1.74 -6.49
CA LEU A 63 12.98 -1.11 -6.13
C LEU A 63 12.68 0.14 -6.96
N VAL A 64 13.70 0.91 -7.34
CA VAL A 64 13.58 2.06 -8.23
C VAL A 64 13.31 1.60 -9.66
N GLU A 65 13.98 0.56 -10.15
CA GLU A 65 13.72 -0.06 -11.46
C GLU A 65 12.28 -0.60 -11.56
N LYS A 66 11.76 -1.19 -10.47
CA LYS A 66 10.33 -1.58 -10.37
C LYS A 66 9.38 -0.41 -10.17
N GLY A 67 9.87 0.82 -10.03
CA GLY A 67 9.08 2.02 -9.81
C GLY A 67 8.44 2.14 -8.42
N LEU A 68 8.72 1.22 -7.49
CA LEU A 68 8.18 1.18 -6.12
C LEU A 68 8.79 2.27 -5.23
N LEU A 69 10.03 2.66 -5.53
CA LEU A 69 10.70 3.81 -4.94
C LEU A 69 11.04 4.84 -6.02
N VAL A 70 11.04 6.11 -5.64
CA VAL A 70 11.50 7.22 -6.47
C VAL A 70 12.54 8.07 -5.73
N GLU A 71 13.48 8.63 -6.47
CA GLU A 71 14.49 9.54 -5.93
C GLU A 71 13.91 10.97 -5.87
N ALA A 72 13.39 11.35 -4.70
CA ALA A 72 12.69 12.61 -4.45
C ALA A 72 13.67 13.75 -4.12
N GLY A 73 14.42 14.20 -5.13
CA GLY A 73 15.33 15.33 -5.03
C GLY A 73 16.50 15.13 -4.04
N HIS A 74 17.19 16.23 -3.75
CA HIS A 74 18.37 16.24 -2.91
C HIS A 74 18.13 16.92 -1.58
N LEU A 75 18.60 16.33 -0.48
CA LEU A 75 18.79 17.06 0.77
C LEU A 75 19.97 18.03 0.60
N THR A 76 19.81 19.26 1.09
CA THR A 76 20.90 20.22 1.21
C THR A 76 22.07 19.60 1.97
N ALA A 77 23.28 19.84 1.49
CA ALA A 77 24.48 19.46 2.22
C ALA A 77 24.40 20.07 3.62
N SER A 78 24.69 19.28 4.65
CA SER A 78 24.92 19.86 5.98
C SER A 78 25.97 20.96 5.87
N ARG A 79 25.89 21.99 6.72
CA ARG A 79 26.83 23.14 6.80
C ARG A 79 28.31 22.75 6.79
N ASN A 80 28.64 21.47 7.03
CA ASN A 80 29.98 20.88 7.03
C ASN A 80 30.39 20.20 5.70
N GLY A 81 29.86 20.61 4.54
CA GLY A 81 30.41 20.20 3.23
C GLY A 81 30.26 18.70 2.88
N GLY A 82 29.23 18.03 3.38
CA GLY A 82 28.99 16.60 3.11
C GLY A 82 28.36 16.32 1.74
N ARG A 83 28.69 15.17 1.13
CA ARG A 83 28.12 14.67 -0.13
C ARG A 83 26.59 14.74 -0.12
N ARG A 84 26.03 15.33 -1.19
CA ARG A 84 24.59 15.53 -1.39
C ARG A 84 23.84 14.20 -1.24
N ARG A 85 22.85 14.14 -0.34
CA ARG A 85 22.09 12.91 -0.07
C ARG A 85 20.82 12.88 -0.93
N VAL A 86 20.58 11.76 -1.61
CA VAL A 86 19.36 11.54 -2.38
C VAL A 86 18.28 11.00 -1.45
N LYS A 87 17.10 11.63 -1.47
CA LYS A 87 15.94 11.11 -0.73
C LYS A 87 15.27 10.02 -1.55
N LEU A 88 14.87 8.95 -0.89
CA LEU A 88 14.01 7.91 -1.44
C LEU A 88 12.61 8.09 -0.86
N GLN A 89 11.61 7.95 -1.72
CA GLN A 89 10.20 8.01 -1.36
C GLN A 89 9.47 6.81 -1.95
N PHE A 90 8.49 6.28 -1.20
CA PHE A 90 7.59 5.25 -1.70
C PHE A 90 6.66 5.84 -2.77
N ASN A 91 6.52 5.13 -3.90
CA ASN A 91 5.61 5.52 -4.96
C ASN A 91 4.30 4.73 -4.85
N PRO A 92 3.25 5.28 -4.22
CA PRO A 92 1.99 4.56 -4.07
C PRO A 92 1.27 4.35 -5.41
N ARG A 93 1.58 5.16 -6.43
CA ARG A 93 1.02 5.09 -7.78
C ARG A 93 1.79 4.18 -8.73
N SER A 94 2.75 3.41 -8.21
CA SER A 94 3.51 2.43 -8.99
C SER A 94 2.61 1.31 -9.52
N ALA A 95 1.58 0.96 -8.75
CA ALA A 95 0.50 0.06 -9.12
C ALA A 95 -0.80 0.39 -8.35
N TYR A 96 -1.89 -0.31 -8.65
CA TYR A 96 -3.22 -0.05 -8.11
C TYR A 96 -3.94 -1.36 -7.77
N VAL A 97 -5.00 -1.25 -6.97
CA VAL A 97 -5.89 -2.36 -6.60
C VAL A 97 -7.33 -1.93 -6.87
N ILE A 98 -8.16 -2.88 -7.29
CA ILE A 98 -9.62 -2.70 -7.30
C ILE A 98 -10.22 -3.38 -6.08
N GLY A 99 -11.03 -2.65 -5.32
CA GLY A 99 -11.93 -3.21 -4.31
C GLY A 99 -13.36 -3.24 -4.84
N ILE A 100 -14.05 -4.35 -4.65
CA ILE A 100 -15.44 -4.53 -5.06
C ILE A 100 -16.25 -4.97 -3.85
N GLU A 101 -17.30 -4.24 -3.51
CA GLU A 101 -18.26 -4.63 -2.50
C GLU A 101 -19.59 -4.93 -3.19
N ILE A 102 -20.10 -6.15 -3.04
CA ILE A 102 -21.38 -6.57 -3.61
C ILE A 102 -22.42 -6.68 -2.50
N GLN A 103 -23.53 -5.99 -2.69
CA GLN A 103 -24.71 -5.97 -1.84
C GLN A 103 -25.93 -6.41 -2.67
N MET A 104 -27.12 -6.41 -2.06
CA MET A 104 -28.34 -7.03 -2.60
C MET A 104 -28.81 -6.46 -3.95
N SER A 105 -28.53 -5.19 -4.21
CA SER A 105 -28.99 -4.47 -5.41
C SER A 105 -27.99 -3.39 -5.86
N LEU A 106 -26.77 -3.47 -5.35
CA LEU A 106 -25.72 -2.47 -5.50
C LEU A 106 -24.36 -3.16 -5.44
N ALA A 107 -23.48 -2.80 -6.37
CA ALA A 107 -22.06 -3.07 -6.26
C ALA A 107 -21.30 -1.73 -6.22
N THR A 108 -20.34 -1.63 -5.31
CA THR A 108 -19.38 -0.53 -5.27
C THR A 108 -18.05 -1.02 -5.81
N ILE A 109 -17.47 -0.30 -6.76
CA ILE A 109 -16.12 -0.53 -7.27
C ILE A 109 -15.26 0.66 -6.88
N ALA A 110 -14.11 0.41 -6.26
CA ALA A 110 -13.16 1.44 -5.88
C ALA A 110 -11.76 1.12 -6.43
N LEU A 111 -11.16 2.09 -7.09
CA LEU A 111 -9.75 2.07 -7.49
C LEU A 111 -8.92 2.71 -6.37
N ALA A 112 -7.90 2.01 -5.90
CA ALA A 112 -7.01 2.51 -4.86
C ALA A 112 -5.53 2.38 -5.23
N ASP A 113 -4.71 3.32 -4.74
CA ASP A 113 -3.25 3.24 -4.83
C ASP A 113 -2.67 2.28 -3.76
N LEU A 114 -1.35 2.03 -3.77
CA LEU A 114 -0.72 1.12 -2.80
C LEU A 114 -0.64 1.67 -1.36
N ASN A 115 -1.09 2.90 -1.11
CA ASN A 115 -1.35 3.44 0.21
C ASN A 115 -2.83 3.32 0.62
N ALA A 116 -3.64 2.63 -0.19
CA ALA A 116 -5.09 2.49 -0.03
C ALA A 116 -5.86 3.82 -0.13
N ASN A 117 -5.29 4.85 -0.76
CA ASN A 117 -6.06 6.06 -1.08
C ASN A 117 -7.00 5.74 -2.23
N ILE A 118 -8.28 6.07 -2.08
CA ILE A 118 -9.27 5.93 -3.16
C ILE A 118 -8.97 6.99 -4.23
N VAL A 119 -8.66 6.52 -5.44
CA VAL A 119 -8.40 7.32 -6.63
C VAL A 119 -9.70 7.59 -7.37
N ASP A 120 -10.55 6.57 -7.48
CA ASP A 120 -11.85 6.64 -8.15
C ASP A 120 -12.82 5.63 -7.52
N LYS A 121 -14.12 5.92 -7.62
CA LYS A 121 -15.20 5.08 -7.08
C LYS A 121 -16.42 5.15 -8.01
N GLN A 122 -16.99 3.99 -8.31
CA GLN A 122 -18.25 3.86 -9.05
C GLN A 122 -19.24 2.99 -8.28
N GLU A 123 -20.52 3.34 -8.39
CA GLU A 123 -21.63 2.56 -7.88
C GLU A 123 -22.47 2.04 -9.04
N ILE A 124 -22.80 0.75 -8.98
CA ILE A 124 -23.55 0.04 -10.01
C ILE A 124 -24.79 -0.56 -9.38
N LYS A 125 -25.95 -0.09 -9.81
CA LYS A 125 -27.25 -0.61 -9.34
C LYS A 125 -27.73 -1.73 -10.26
N PHE A 126 -28.36 -2.73 -9.66
CA PHE A 126 -29.02 -3.82 -10.37
C PHE A 126 -30.29 -4.24 -9.62
N ALA A 127 -31.19 -4.94 -10.30
CA ALA A 127 -32.42 -5.41 -9.68
C ALA A 127 -32.12 -6.51 -8.64
N LYS A 128 -32.85 -6.53 -7.52
CA LYS A 128 -32.77 -7.63 -6.56
C LYS A 128 -33.11 -8.96 -7.24
N GLY A 129 -32.30 -10.00 -6.99
CA GLY A 129 -32.46 -11.32 -7.62
C GLY A 129 -31.99 -11.36 -9.09
N SER A 130 -31.19 -10.38 -9.51
CA SER A 130 -30.50 -10.44 -10.80
C SER A 130 -29.54 -11.63 -10.83
N LEU A 131 -29.47 -12.33 -11.95
CA LEU A 131 -28.59 -13.50 -12.09
C LEU A 131 -27.12 -13.12 -11.85
N PRO A 132 -26.32 -13.99 -11.20
CA PRO A 132 -24.91 -13.74 -10.92
C PRO A 132 -24.10 -13.29 -12.15
N ASP A 133 -24.30 -13.93 -13.30
CA ASP A 133 -23.61 -13.58 -14.55
C ASP A 133 -23.94 -12.17 -15.03
N THR A 134 -25.19 -11.71 -14.80
CA THR A 134 -25.61 -10.35 -15.13
C THR A 134 -24.90 -9.35 -14.23
N VAL A 135 -24.86 -9.62 -12.92
CA VAL A 135 -24.18 -8.76 -11.95
C VAL A 135 -22.67 -8.71 -12.23
N LEU A 136 -22.05 -9.86 -12.50
CA LEU A 136 -20.63 -9.95 -12.83
C LEU A 136 -20.30 -9.17 -14.12
N SER A 137 -21.15 -9.25 -15.15
CA SER A 137 -20.99 -8.49 -16.39
C SER A 137 -21.07 -6.98 -16.16
N LEU A 138 -21.98 -6.52 -15.29
CA LEU A 138 -22.05 -5.11 -14.93
C LEU A 138 -20.77 -4.66 -14.18
N ILE A 139 -20.30 -5.48 -13.24
CA ILE A 139 -19.09 -5.20 -12.47
C ILE A 139 -17.84 -5.13 -13.36
N THR A 140 -17.62 -6.10 -14.25
CA THR A 140 -16.45 -6.13 -15.15
C THR A 140 -16.45 -4.94 -16.11
N ASN A 141 -17.63 -4.53 -16.60
CA ASN A 141 -17.79 -3.30 -17.38
C ASN A 141 -17.44 -2.06 -16.55
N GLY A 142 -17.86 -1.97 -15.29
CA GLY A 142 -17.50 -0.87 -14.39
C GLY A 142 -16.00 -0.78 -14.11
N VAL A 143 -15.35 -1.93 -13.85
CA VAL A 143 -13.88 -1.96 -13.69
C VAL A 143 -13.19 -1.44 -14.95
N SER A 144 -13.64 -1.88 -16.14
CA SER A 144 -13.09 -1.44 -17.42
C SER A 144 -13.26 0.07 -17.63
N GLN A 145 -14.42 0.62 -17.24
CA GLN A 145 -14.70 2.06 -17.28
C GLN A 145 -13.79 2.85 -16.34
N ILE A 146 -13.64 2.44 -15.09
CA ILE A 146 -12.74 3.07 -14.11
C ILE A 146 -11.30 3.10 -14.65
N LEU A 147 -10.80 1.98 -15.18
CA LEU A 147 -9.44 1.94 -15.74
C LEU A 147 -9.27 2.89 -16.92
N LYS A 148 -10.24 2.91 -17.84
CA LYS A 148 -10.23 3.79 -19.01
C LYS A 148 -10.28 5.26 -18.60
N SER A 149 -11.15 5.64 -17.66
CA SER A 149 -11.29 7.01 -17.17
C SER A 149 -10.02 7.53 -16.49
N ASN A 150 -9.26 6.63 -15.85
CA ASN A 150 -8.00 6.96 -15.19
C ASN A 150 -6.77 6.75 -16.09
N SER A 151 -6.96 6.42 -17.38
CA SER A 151 -5.88 6.11 -18.33
C SER A 151 -4.90 5.04 -17.82
N LEU A 152 -5.42 4.01 -17.13
CA LEU A 152 -4.64 2.91 -16.58
C LEU A 152 -4.76 1.66 -17.46
N SER A 153 -3.63 0.98 -17.67
CA SER A 153 -3.60 -0.37 -18.24
C SER A 153 -3.89 -1.42 -17.16
N VAL A 154 -4.37 -2.60 -17.56
CA VAL A 154 -4.60 -3.73 -16.64
C VAL A 154 -3.31 -4.18 -15.94
N ASP A 155 -2.15 -4.05 -16.59
CA ASP A 155 -0.84 -4.41 -16.00
C ASP A 155 -0.46 -3.55 -14.79
N LYS A 156 -1.15 -2.43 -14.58
CA LYS A 156 -1.00 -1.61 -13.37
C LYS A 156 -1.81 -2.12 -12.19
N LEU A 157 -2.71 -3.08 -12.38
CA LEU A 157 -3.43 -3.73 -11.29
C LEU A 157 -2.63 -4.89 -10.71
N VAL A 158 -2.38 -4.86 -9.40
CA VAL A 158 -1.74 -5.99 -8.69
C VAL A 158 -2.75 -7.00 -8.17
N GLY A 159 -4.04 -6.66 -8.18
CA GLY A 159 -5.10 -7.56 -7.76
C GLY A 159 -6.47 -6.89 -7.67
N ILE A 160 -7.48 -7.74 -7.46
CA ILE A 160 -8.86 -7.36 -7.18
C ILE A 160 -9.28 -8.04 -5.87
N GLY A 161 -9.81 -7.27 -4.93
CA GLY A 161 -10.45 -7.77 -3.72
C GLY A 161 -11.96 -7.67 -3.86
N ILE A 162 -12.69 -8.74 -3.54
CA ILE A 162 -14.15 -8.77 -3.58
C ILE A 162 -14.68 -9.09 -2.18
N GLY A 163 -15.59 -8.26 -1.67
CA GLY A 163 -16.32 -8.45 -0.42
C GLY A 163 -17.80 -8.57 -0.68
N LEU A 164 -18.46 -9.54 -0.05
CA LEU A 164 -19.89 -9.75 -0.13
C LEU A 164 -20.40 -10.57 1.06
N PRO A 165 -21.70 -10.44 1.44
CA PRO A 165 -22.31 -11.31 2.43
C PRO A 165 -22.49 -12.73 1.87
N GLY A 166 -21.93 -13.73 2.54
CA GLY A 166 -22.09 -15.14 2.17
C GLY A 166 -21.00 -16.05 2.71
N ILE A 167 -21.07 -17.33 2.35
CA ILE A 167 -20.05 -18.33 2.67
C ILE A 167 -19.17 -18.54 1.44
N VAL A 168 -17.92 -18.14 1.56
CA VAL A 168 -16.90 -18.30 0.53
C VAL A 168 -15.99 -19.46 0.90
N ASP A 169 -15.83 -20.41 -0.02
CA ASP A 169 -14.72 -21.34 0.05
C ASP A 169 -13.46 -20.62 -0.46
N TYR A 170 -12.60 -20.19 0.47
CA TYR A 170 -11.38 -19.45 0.14
C TYR A 170 -10.33 -20.29 -0.60
N SER A 171 -10.43 -21.62 -0.57
CA SER A 171 -9.49 -22.49 -1.29
C SER A 171 -9.78 -22.53 -2.80
N SER A 172 -11.06 -22.50 -3.17
CA SER A 172 -11.53 -22.47 -4.56
C SER A 172 -11.88 -21.06 -5.05
N GLY A 173 -12.08 -20.10 -4.15
CA GLY A 173 -12.59 -18.77 -4.45
C GLY A 173 -14.08 -18.74 -4.81
N VAL A 174 -14.80 -19.84 -4.54
CA VAL A 174 -16.21 -20.00 -4.93
C VAL A 174 -17.13 -19.58 -3.80
N LEU A 175 -18.14 -18.78 -4.14
CA LEU A 175 -19.25 -18.46 -3.25
C LEU A 175 -20.23 -19.64 -3.23
N THR A 176 -20.35 -20.28 -2.08
CA THR A 176 -21.19 -21.49 -1.92
C THR A 176 -22.63 -21.14 -1.51
N VAL A 177 -22.80 -20.09 -0.73
CA VAL A 177 -24.11 -19.59 -0.28
C VAL A 177 -24.06 -18.07 -0.21
N ALA A 178 -25.03 -17.41 -0.83
CA ALA A 178 -25.32 -16.00 -0.60
C ALA A 178 -26.79 -15.70 -0.89
N ASP A 179 -27.47 -15.02 0.04
CA ASP A 179 -28.84 -14.53 -0.18
C ASP A 179 -28.86 -13.23 -1.02
N THR A 180 -27.67 -12.74 -1.38
CA THR A 180 -27.44 -11.43 -1.99
C THR A 180 -27.47 -11.48 -3.52
N LEU A 181 -27.28 -12.66 -4.12
CA LEU A 181 -27.21 -12.91 -5.56
C LEU A 181 -28.03 -14.14 -5.95
#